data_AF-A0A4U8UR64-F1
#
_entry.id   AF-A0A4U8UR64-F1
#
_cell.length_a   1.000
_cell.length_b   1.000
_cell.length_c   1.000
_cell.angle_alpha   90.00
_cell.angle_beta   90.00
_cell.angle_gamma   90.00
#
_symmetry.space_group_name_H-M   'P 1'
#
loop_
_entity.id
_entity.type
_entity.pdbx_description
1 polymer ?
#
loop_
_entity_poly.entity_id
_entity_poly.type
_entity_poly.pdbx_seq_one_letter_code
_entity_poly.pdbx_strand_id
1 'polypeptide(L)'
;MHVAFAVLVAVSIFVASVYTGAVGKCRTECVELNKYKIVRVYLQEKLVHIGLCRNVSNTIKPQAHVFPFVCHRDLGVWTMDENDEEGIVEFPRFCPEVNKVSAEMIDACP
;
A
#
# COMPACT_ATOMS: atom_id res chain seq x y z
N MET A 1 -33.72 -41.64 27.22
CA MET A 1 -32.40 -41.69 26.55
C MET A 1 -32.31 -40.47 25.67
N HIS A 2 -31.44 -39.53 26.05
CA HIS A 2 -31.24 -38.24 25.40
C HIS A 2 -30.47 -38.39 24.10
N VAL A 3 -30.92 -37.73 23.03
CA VAL A 3 -30.01 -37.21 22.00
C VAL A 3 -30.55 -35.86 21.55
N ALA A 4 -30.06 -34.80 22.21
CA ALA A 4 -30.17 -33.43 21.74
C ALA A 4 -29.15 -33.26 20.61
N PHE A 5 -29.61 -33.06 19.37
CA PHE A 5 -28.74 -32.74 18.24
C PHE A 5 -28.58 -31.21 18.18
N ALA A 6 -27.76 -30.68 19.08
CA ALA A 6 -27.32 -29.29 19.02
C ALA A 6 -26.29 -29.19 17.89
N VAL A 7 -26.72 -28.78 16.70
CA VAL A 7 -25.83 -28.42 15.59
C VAL A 7 -25.18 -27.08 15.95
N LEU A 8 -24.09 -27.14 16.71
CA LEU A 8 -23.17 -26.03 16.91
C LEU A 8 -22.43 -25.79 15.59
N VAL A 9 -22.98 -24.90 14.77
CA VAL A 9 -22.26 -24.34 13.63
C VAL A 9 -21.17 -23.44 14.20
N ALA A 10 -19.98 -23.99 14.40
CA ALA A 10 -18.78 -23.21 14.65
C ALA A 10 -18.41 -22.51 13.34
N VAL A 11 -19.07 -21.39 13.04
CA VAL A 11 -18.57 -20.42 12.06
C VAL A 11 -17.31 -19.82 12.68
N SER A 12 -16.19 -20.52 12.50
CA SER A 12 -14.87 -19.96 12.73
C SER A 12 -14.70 -18.88 11.68
N ILE A 13 -15.14 -17.67 12.02
CA ILE A 13 -14.79 -16.47 11.28
C ILE A 13 -13.28 -16.36 11.43
N PHE A 14 -12.55 -16.94 10.48
CA PHE A 14 -11.17 -16.58 10.20
C PHE A 14 -11.20 -15.12 9.76
N VAL A 15 -11.26 -14.21 10.73
CA VAL A 15 -10.78 -12.84 10.53
C VAL A 15 -9.27 -13.01 10.38
N ALA A 16 -8.84 -13.46 9.19
CA ALA A 16 -7.48 -13.28 8.75
C ALA A 16 -7.31 -11.76 8.76
N SER A 17 -6.69 -11.25 9.82
CA SER A 17 -6.24 -9.89 9.91
C SER A 17 -5.29 -9.68 8.75
N VAL A 18 -5.79 -9.19 7.62
CA VAL A 18 -4.93 -8.78 6.53
C VAL A 18 -4.28 -7.50 7.03
N TYR A 19 -3.15 -7.64 7.71
CA TYR A 19 -2.20 -6.56 7.96
C TYR A 19 -1.66 -6.19 6.57
N THR A 20 -2.42 -5.42 5.78
CA THR A 20 -2.04 -5.05 4.41
C THR A 20 -1.00 -3.92 4.45
N GLY A 21 0.15 -4.17 5.08
CA GLY A 21 1.36 -3.34 4.98
C GLY A 21 2.38 -3.89 3.99
N ALA A 22 2.08 -5.03 3.35
CA ALA A 22 2.98 -5.65 2.38
C ALA A 22 2.24 -6.54 1.39
N VAL A 23 2.83 -6.70 0.20
CA VAL A 23 2.46 -7.73 -0.79
C VAL A 23 3.73 -8.50 -1.14
N GLY A 24 3.86 -9.74 -0.63
CA GLY A 24 5.14 -10.44 -0.66
C GLY A 24 6.20 -9.67 0.14
N LYS A 25 7.39 -9.47 -0.43
CA LYS A 25 8.45 -8.63 0.17
C LYS A 25 8.27 -7.13 -0.07
N CYS A 26 7.29 -6.71 -0.89
CA CYS A 26 7.03 -5.31 -1.18
C CYS A 26 6.30 -4.66 0.00
N ARG A 27 7.07 -4.08 0.93
CA ARG A 27 6.59 -3.42 2.14
C ARG A 27 6.23 -1.96 1.86
N THR A 28 5.05 -1.53 2.28
CA THR A 28 4.52 -0.19 1.96
C THR A 28 5.30 0.91 2.64
N GLU A 29 5.82 0.67 3.85
CA GLU A 29 6.62 1.66 4.58
C GLU A 29 7.91 2.06 3.85
N CYS A 30 8.46 1.15 3.03
CA CYS A 30 9.70 1.38 2.28
C CYS A 30 9.54 2.36 1.12
N VAL A 31 8.30 2.67 0.72
CA VAL A 31 8.02 3.65 -0.33
C VAL A 31 7.20 4.83 0.19
N GLU A 32 6.36 4.64 1.20
CA GLU A 32 5.61 5.74 1.86
C GLU A 32 6.52 6.61 2.74
N LEU A 33 7.53 6.05 3.41
CA LEU A 33 8.57 6.74 4.19
C LEU A 33 8.04 7.81 5.18
N ASN A 34 6.84 7.61 5.74
CA ASN A 34 6.13 8.59 6.58
C ASN A 34 5.93 9.98 5.92
N LYS A 35 6.08 10.09 4.60
CA LYS A 35 6.06 11.35 3.83
C LYS A 35 5.06 11.33 2.69
N TYR A 36 4.79 10.16 2.14
CA TYR A 36 3.98 9.96 0.96
C TYR A 36 2.90 8.91 1.22
N LYS A 37 1.91 8.83 0.34
CA LYS A 37 0.80 7.89 0.49
C LYS A 37 0.53 7.13 -0.79
N ILE A 38 0.39 5.81 -0.71
CA ILE A 38 -0.08 4.99 -1.82
C ILE A 38 -1.57 5.28 -2.04
N VAL A 39 -1.94 5.67 -3.26
CA VAL A 39 -3.33 6.02 -3.63
C VAL A 39 -3.91 5.17 -4.77
N ARG A 40 -3.06 4.43 -5.48
CA ARG A 40 -3.47 3.39 -6.44
C ARG A 40 -2.56 2.17 -6.26
N VAL A 41 -3.13 0.98 -6.44
CA VAL A 41 -2.41 -0.30 -6.40
C VAL A 41 -2.92 -1.17 -7.54
N TYR A 42 -2.00 -1.74 -8.31
CA TYR A 42 -2.27 -2.68 -9.38
C TYR A 42 -1.32 -3.87 -9.26
N LEU A 43 -1.86 -5.08 -9.37
CA LEU A 43 -1.10 -6.32 -9.21
C LEU A 43 -0.99 -7.02 -10.56
N GLN A 44 0.24 -7.26 -11.02
CA GLN A 44 0.50 -7.94 -12.28
C GLN A 44 1.53 -9.04 -12.06
N GLU A 45 1.13 -10.31 -12.19
CA GLU A 45 2.01 -11.47 -11.97
C GLU A 45 2.81 -11.40 -10.65
N LYS A 46 4.12 -11.13 -10.73
CA LYS A 46 5.05 -10.97 -9.60
C LYS A 46 5.36 -9.51 -9.26
N LEU A 47 4.77 -8.57 -9.97
CA LEU A 47 4.93 -7.14 -9.78
C LEU A 47 3.77 -6.56 -8.97
N VAL A 48 4.10 -5.50 -8.23
CA VAL A 48 3.17 -4.65 -7.49
C VAL A 48 3.43 -3.24 -8.00
N HIS A 49 2.49 -2.71 -8.76
CA HIS A 49 2.51 -1.35 -9.24
C HIS A 49 1.69 -0.49 -8.29
N ILE A 50 2.19 0.69 -7.98
CA ILE A 50 1.52 1.65 -7.10
C ILE A 50 1.64 3.05 -7.70
N GLY A 51 0.74 3.93 -7.29
CA GLY A 51 0.93 5.36 -7.44
C GLY A 51 1.10 5.98 -6.07
N LEU A 52 2.24 6.63 -5.89
CA LEU A 52 2.65 7.30 -4.67
C LEU A 52 2.32 8.79 -4.76
N CYS A 53 1.38 9.24 -3.93
CA CYS A 53 0.94 10.61 -3.87
C CYS A 53 1.93 11.47 -3.05
N ARG A 54 2.27 12.64 -3.61
CA ARG A 54 3.05 13.69 -2.96
C ARG A 54 2.39 15.04 -3.16
N ASN A 55 2.18 15.77 -2.06
CA ASN A 55 1.73 17.17 -2.11
C ASN A 55 2.82 18.05 -2.74
N VAL A 56 2.41 18.95 -3.64
CA VAL A 56 3.29 19.98 -4.18
C VAL A 56 3.44 21.06 -3.13
N SER A 57 4.66 21.24 -2.63
CA SER A 57 4.97 22.31 -1.69
C SER A 57 4.85 23.65 -2.44
N ASN A 58 4.23 24.65 -1.82
CA ASN A 58 4.19 26.06 -2.29
C ASN A 58 3.01 26.47 -3.20
N THR A 59 1.88 25.75 -3.18
CA THR A 59 0.66 26.15 -3.89
C THR A 59 -0.39 26.72 -2.94
N ILE A 60 -1.02 27.84 -3.31
CA ILE A 60 -2.15 28.43 -2.58
C ILE A 60 -3.38 27.50 -2.64
N LYS A 61 -3.42 26.62 -3.64
CA LYS A 61 -4.49 25.64 -3.87
C LYS A 61 -4.00 24.22 -3.59
N PRO A 62 -4.87 23.30 -3.14
CA PRO A 62 -4.53 21.89 -3.01
C PRO A 62 -4.03 21.32 -4.34
N GLN A 63 -2.81 20.82 -4.36
CA GLN A 63 -2.23 20.15 -5.52
C GLN A 63 -1.33 19.01 -5.07
N ALA A 64 -1.51 17.85 -5.70
CA ALA A 64 -0.70 16.67 -5.47
C ALA A 64 -0.34 16.01 -6.80
N HIS A 65 0.83 15.39 -6.84
CA HIS A 65 1.28 14.55 -7.94
C HIS A 65 1.30 13.09 -7.50
N VAL A 66 0.89 12.18 -8.37
CA VAL A 66 0.96 10.73 -8.16
C VAL A 66 2.07 10.18 -9.05
N PHE A 67 3.07 9.58 -8.41
CA PHE A 67 4.25 9.04 -9.07
C PHE A 67 4.15 7.51 -9.18
N PRO A 68 4.41 6.92 -10.36
CA PRO A 68 4.33 5.48 -10.54
C PRO A 68 5.56 4.79 -9.94
N PHE A 69 5.34 3.73 -9.17
CA PHE A 69 6.39 2.85 -8.65
C PHE A 69 6.00 1.39 -8.85
N VAL A 70 7.01 0.54 -9.01
CA VAL A 70 6.86 -0.90 -9.14
C VAL A 70 7.79 -1.62 -8.16
N CYS A 71 7.35 -2.76 -7.64
CA CYS A 71 8.16 -3.66 -6.84
C CYS A 71 7.91 -5.12 -7.23
N HIS A 72 8.99 -5.90 -7.31
CA HIS A 72 8.89 -7.35 -7.50
C HIS A 72 8.70 -8.05 -6.15
N ARG A 73 7.64 -8.86 -6.01
CA ARG A 73 7.20 -9.49 -4.76
C ARG A 73 8.25 -10.40 -4.11
N ASP A 74 9.16 -10.96 -4.90
CA ASP A 74 10.23 -11.82 -4.40
C ASP A 74 11.50 -11.03 -3.99
N LEU A 75 11.61 -9.75 -4.39
CA LEU A 75 12.76 -8.88 -4.12
C LEU A 75 12.47 -7.86 -3.01
N GLY A 76 11.32 -7.17 -3.09
CA GLY A 76 10.90 -6.19 -2.10
C GLY A 76 11.47 -4.78 -2.27
N VAL A 77 12.19 -4.51 -3.36
CA VAL A 77 12.75 -3.19 -3.68
C VAL A 77 11.77 -2.42 -4.57
N TRP A 78 11.49 -1.17 -4.18
CA TRP A 78 10.64 -0.26 -4.96
C TRP A 78 11.49 0.59 -5.90
N THR A 79 11.05 0.70 -7.15
CA THR A 79 11.67 1.56 -8.18
C THR A 79 10.59 2.37 -8.89
N MET A 80 10.96 3.50 -9.48
CA MET A 80 10.04 4.24 -10.37
C MET A 80 9.62 3.32 -11.52
N ASP A 81 8.33 3.33 -11.86
CA ASP A 81 7.83 2.57 -13.00
C ASP A 81 7.79 3.47 -14.24
N GLU A 82 8.85 3.36 -15.05
CA GLU A 82 9.04 4.15 -16.26
C GLU A 82 8.10 3.73 -17.41
N ASN A 83 7.43 2.58 -17.28
CA ASN A 83 6.53 2.04 -18.30
C ASN A 83 5.04 2.24 -17.95
N ASP A 84 4.72 2.97 -16.88
CA ASP A 84 3.35 3.31 -16.52
C ASP A 84 2.74 4.22 -17.60
N GLU A 85 1.66 3.76 -18.24
CA GLU A 85 1.01 4.48 -19.34
C GLU A 85 0.46 5.85 -18.93
N GLU A 86 0.07 5.99 -17.66
CA GLU A 86 -0.48 7.24 -17.11
C GLU A 86 0.64 8.22 -16.70
N GLY A 87 1.82 7.69 -16.38
CA GLY A 87 2.97 8.45 -15.91
C GLY A 87 2.70 9.17 -14.58
N ILE A 88 3.22 10.40 -14.47
CA ILE A 88 2.98 11.27 -13.30
C ILE A 88 1.68 12.05 -13.52
N VAL A 89 0.76 11.90 -12.58
CA VAL A 89 -0.60 12.48 -12.70
C VAL A 89 -0.80 13.59 -11.67
N GLU A 90 -1.42 14.68 -12.09
CA GLU A 90 -1.74 15.81 -11.21
C GLU A 90 -3.19 15.75 -10.69
N PHE A 91 -3.39 16.05 -9.41
CA PHE A 91 -4.70 16.12 -8.78
C PHE A 91 -4.90 17.46 -8.07
N PRO A 92 -6.07 18.11 -8.21
CA PRO A 92 -6.39 19.39 -7.55
C PRO A 92 -6.84 19.19 -6.09
N ARG A 93 -6.20 18.26 -5.36
CA ARG A 93 -6.49 17.90 -3.97
C ARG A 93 -5.18 17.52 -3.27
N PHE A 94 -5.15 17.63 -1.95
CA PHE A 94 -4.02 17.11 -1.17
C PHE A 94 -4.05 15.58 -1.11
N CYS A 95 -2.89 14.98 -0.94
CA CYS A 95 -2.74 13.57 -0.60
C CYS A 95 -3.43 13.26 0.73
N PRO A 96 -3.91 12.03 0.91
CA PRO A 96 -4.40 11.57 2.20
C PRO A 96 -3.32 11.65 3.29
N GLU A 97 -3.75 11.65 4.55
CA GLU A 97 -2.83 11.60 5.69
C GLU A 97 -1.96 10.34 5.67
N VAL A 98 -0.70 10.50 6.10
CA VAL A 98 0.26 9.40 6.18
C VAL A 98 0.07 8.59 7.46
N ASN A 99 0.10 7.27 7.34
CA ASN A 99 0.15 6.38 8.50
C ASN A 99 1.60 6.25 8.94
N LYS A 100 1.94 6.80 10.11
CA LYS A 100 3.32 6.78 10.59
C LYS A 100 3.71 5.41 11.11
N VAL A 101 4.86 4.91 10.66
CA VAL A 101 5.56 3.76 11.22
C VAL A 101 6.83 4.20 11.96
N SER A 102 7.45 3.29 12.72
CA SER A 102 8.71 3.60 13.42
C SER A 102 9.87 3.79 12.43
N ALA A 103 10.90 4.53 12.86
CA ALA A 103 12.13 4.68 12.08
C ALA A 103 12.81 3.32 11.85
N GLU A 104 12.84 2.44 12.86
CA GLU A 104 13.38 1.08 12.75
C GLU A 104 12.75 0.27 11.61
N MET A 105 11.43 0.38 11.40
CA MET A 105 10.76 -0.30 10.29
C MET A 105 11.20 0.21 8.92
N ILE A 106 11.43 1.52 8.80
CA ILE A 106 11.92 2.16 7.58
C ILE A 106 13.40 1.82 7.35
N ASP A 107 14.22 1.86 8.39
CA ASP A 107 15.65 1.55 8.32
C ASP A 107 15.93 0.08 7.98
N ALA A 108 14.97 -0.80 8.27
CA ALA A 108 15.02 -2.21 7.90
C ALA A 108 14.68 -2.47 6.42
N CYS A 109 14.32 -1.46 5.62
CA CYS A 109 14.03 -1.60 4.19
C CYS A 109 15.26 -2.08 3.40
N PRO A 110 15.05 -2.94 2.38
CA PRO A 110 16.13 -3.52 1.58
C PRO A 110 16.88 -2.49 0.73
#